data_AF-A0A419QC82-F1
#
_entry.id   AF-A0A419QC82-F1
#
_cell.length_a   1.000
_cell.length_b   1.000
_cell.length_c   1.000
_cell.angle_alpha   90.00
_cell.angle_beta   90.00
_cell.angle_gamma   90.00
#
_symmetry.space_group_name_H-M   'P 1'
#
loop_
_entity.id
_entity.type
_entity.pdbx_description
1 polymer ?
#
loop_
_entity_poly.entity_id
_entity_poly.type
_entity_poly.pdbx_seq_one_letter_code
_entity_poly.pdbx_strand_id
1 'polypeptide(L)'
;MLILCNVQDLLCVHYPLLQIKGKLAPFCGCSEVVVRTDRVLDSHFWRLCGSNFKAFVPLRLGWNRVECSCKHCSIDCRLCYSPAQDAFNVVQPLYVVCSDGNGTFQNENGYNSGSPESAVRRIGFAVQLLQSLTAESFFSEYGQRYTFACKEDRAELICRLHRSRLTCTEIYGSQPIDVWSKLARELCIAYPQAFVNTKWIVFMADTRFTAPESQSNLTYQELSKFAKAHFALGAGGMALLGTATLHAWPEDLGSLNMALWNTRRIDHSTVMDDTAYRHTYWAAFATGLGSVWHELGHCLGLDHSPEGIMNRGGDDVHLCIAFPPIGSTCGHGCDKLGPMKSTGGVEFIPLRLNPRPPVPTALQHERCILRHQPEAADTDRPSTAFNPWGLCHSLWHQGSAFWGHEQIVKLLKSRWIFCASSVAKGSDYVGMKRKVTVDACPT
;
A
#
# COMPACT_ATOMS: atom_id res chain seq x y z
N MET A 1 16.87 2.10 -22.18
CA MET A 1 16.52 3.40 -21.58
C MET A 1 15.46 3.18 -20.50
N LEU A 2 15.65 3.75 -19.32
CA LEU A 2 14.69 3.71 -18.22
C LEU A 2 13.79 4.96 -18.29
N ILE A 3 12.48 4.78 -18.09
CA ILE A 3 11.46 5.84 -18.19
C ILE A 3 10.60 5.80 -16.93
N LEU A 4 10.37 6.97 -16.31
CA LEU A 4 9.44 7.13 -15.21
C LEU A 4 8.08 7.59 -15.77
N CYS A 5 6.98 7.02 -15.28
CA CYS A 5 5.66 7.19 -15.91
C CYS A 5 4.67 8.01 -15.06
N ASN A 6 4.83 8.04 -13.74
CA ASN A 6 3.92 8.75 -12.83
C ASN A 6 4.59 9.87 -12.02
N VAL A 7 5.89 10.08 -12.20
CA VAL A 7 6.67 11.12 -11.53
C VAL A 7 7.43 11.95 -12.55
N GLN A 8 7.74 13.18 -12.15
CA GLN A 8 8.56 14.12 -12.91
C GLN A 8 9.53 14.81 -11.96
N ASP A 9 10.56 15.45 -12.50
CA ASP A 9 11.50 16.21 -11.69
C ASP A 9 10.78 17.38 -11.00
N LEU A 10 11.22 17.69 -9.78
CA LEU A 10 10.65 18.72 -8.90
C LEU A 10 9.19 18.46 -8.44
N LEU A 11 8.71 17.22 -8.55
CA LEU A 11 7.41 16.83 -7.99
C LEU A 11 7.44 16.99 -6.46
N CYS A 12 6.48 17.74 -5.94
CA CYS A 12 6.22 17.86 -4.51
C CYS A 12 5.04 16.96 -4.14
N VAL A 13 5.20 16.16 -3.10
CA VAL A 13 4.14 15.33 -2.52
C VAL A 13 3.98 15.64 -1.03
N HIS A 14 2.79 15.33 -0.52
CA HIS A 14 2.39 15.66 0.85
C HIS A 14 2.18 14.40 1.72
N TYR A 15 2.83 13.31 1.34
CA TYR A 15 2.83 12.02 2.03
C TYR A 15 4.22 11.38 1.90
N PRO A 16 4.69 10.64 2.92
CA PRO A 16 6.11 10.25 3.03
C PRO A 16 6.50 9.03 2.20
N LEU A 17 5.56 8.22 1.72
CA LEU A 17 5.86 7.03 0.93
C LEU A 17 5.31 7.20 -0.48
N LEU A 18 6.18 7.35 -1.50
CA LEU A 18 5.74 7.55 -2.89
C LEU A 18 5.90 6.26 -3.69
N GLN A 19 4.86 5.88 -4.45
CA GLN A 19 5.01 4.86 -5.48
C GLN A 19 5.51 5.49 -6.78
N ILE A 20 6.57 4.95 -7.35
CA ILE A 20 7.11 5.25 -8.68
C ILE A 20 6.75 4.08 -9.60
N LYS A 21 6.22 4.41 -10.77
CA LYS A 21 5.91 3.47 -11.86
C LYS A 21 6.79 3.80 -13.04
N GLY A 22 7.39 2.80 -13.66
CA GLY A 22 8.29 3.03 -14.78
C GLY A 22 8.49 1.84 -15.69
N LYS A 23 9.20 2.09 -16.79
CA LYS A 23 9.53 1.10 -17.81
C LYS A 23 11.02 1.05 -18.05
N LEU A 24 11.52 -0.14 -18.34
CA LEU A 24 12.85 -0.36 -18.87
C LEU A 24 12.73 -0.78 -20.35
N ALA A 25 13.49 -0.14 -21.22
CA ALA A 25 13.43 -0.47 -22.65
C ALA A 25 13.71 -1.97 -22.89
N PRO A 26 12.97 -2.64 -23.78
CA PRO A 26 13.01 -4.11 -23.93
C PRO A 26 14.41 -4.68 -24.15
N PHE A 27 15.26 -3.97 -24.90
CA PHE A 27 16.62 -4.37 -25.22
C PHE A 27 17.61 -4.32 -24.04
N CYS A 28 17.18 -3.87 -22.86
CA CYS A 28 18.07 -3.77 -21.69
C CYS A 28 18.34 -5.12 -21.00
N GLY A 29 17.47 -6.13 -21.16
CA GLY A 29 17.66 -7.48 -20.62
C GLY A 29 17.77 -7.61 -19.08
N CYS A 30 17.64 -6.53 -18.31
CA CYS A 30 17.68 -6.59 -16.84
C CYS A 30 16.34 -7.09 -16.31
N SER A 31 16.37 -7.85 -15.22
CA SER A 31 15.18 -8.37 -14.54
C SER A 31 14.77 -7.55 -13.31
N GLU A 32 15.53 -6.50 -12.98
CA GLU A 32 15.30 -5.67 -11.80
C GLU A 32 15.78 -4.23 -11.99
N VAL A 33 15.24 -3.34 -11.16
CA VAL A 33 15.67 -1.95 -10.97
C VAL A 33 16.00 -1.75 -9.50
N VAL A 34 17.10 -1.06 -9.23
CA VAL A 34 17.48 -0.60 -7.89
C VAL A 34 17.09 0.86 -7.76
N VAL A 35 16.32 1.17 -6.73
CA VAL A 35 15.95 2.54 -6.37
C VAL A 35 16.75 2.96 -5.15
N ARG A 36 17.45 4.09 -5.26
CA ARG A 36 18.26 4.70 -4.20
C ARG A 36 17.75 6.10 -3.90
N THR A 37 17.83 6.48 -2.64
CA THR A 37 17.67 7.88 -2.21
C THR A 37 19.03 8.44 -1.79
N ASP A 38 19.14 9.74 -1.52
CA ASP A 38 20.41 10.42 -1.13
C ASP A 38 21.18 9.76 0.05
N ARG A 39 20.53 8.89 0.84
CA ARG A 39 21.26 8.04 1.77
C ARG A 39 21.83 6.84 1.04
N VAL A 40 23.16 6.76 1.00
CA VAL A 40 23.96 5.67 0.40
C VAL A 40 23.54 4.26 0.83
N LEU A 41 22.86 4.11 1.98
CA LEU A 41 22.41 2.84 2.54
C LEU A 41 20.93 2.49 2.25
N ASP A 42 20.10 3.43 1.81
CA ASP A 42 18.66 3.22 1.58
C ASP A 42 18.42 2.83 0.11
N SER A 43 18.76 1.58 -0.24
CA SER A 43 18.54 1.01 -1.58
C SER A 43 17.61 -0.19 -1.55
N HIS A 44 16.59 -0.19 -2.42
CA HIS A 44 15.65 -1.30 -2.56
C HIS A 44 15.63 -1.78 -4.01
N PHE A 45 15.65 -3.11 -4.19
CA PHE A 45 15.52 -3.72 -5.51
C PHE A 45 14.06 -4.05 -5.81
N TRP A 46 13.68 -3.92 -7.08
CA TRP A 46 12.33 -4.14 -7.57
C TRP A 46 12.38 -5.00 -8.82
N ARG A 47 11.74 -6.17 -8.76
CA ARG A 47 11.66 -7.11 -9.89
C ARG A 47 10.74 -6.56 -10.97
N LEU A 48 11.20 -6.64 -12.23
CA LEU A 48 10.39 -6.24 -13.38
C LEU A 48 9.31 -7.29 -13.68
N CYS A 49 8.12 -6.84 -14.08
CA CYS A 49 7.13 -7.67 -14.78
C CYS A 49 7.18 -7.30 -16.26
N GLY A 50 7.81 -8.16 -17.07
CA GLY A 50 8.21 -7.81 -18.44
C GLY A 50 9.20 -6.64 -18.42
N SER A 51 8.79 -5.49 -18.94
CA SER A 51 9.56 -4.23 -18.92
C SER A 51 9.14 -3.26 -17.82
N ASN A 52 8.12 -3.58 -17.04
CA ASN A 52 7.44 -2.67 -16.13
C ASN A 52 7.94 -2.84 -14.70
N PHE A 53 8.00 -1.76 -13.92
CA PHE A 53 8.19 -1.81 -12.48
C PHE A 53 7.25 -0.87 -11.72
N LYS A 54 6.94 -1.27 -10.49
CA LYS A 54 6.31 -0.44 -9.46
C LYS A 54 7.25 -0.48 -8.25
N ALA A 55 7.65 0.67 -7.75
CA ALA A 55 8.61 0.80 -6.67
C ALA A 55 8.12 1.81 -5.64
N PHE A 56 8.27 1.53 -4.35
CA PHE A 56 8.00 2.49 -3.29
C PHE A 56 9.29 3.16 -2.83
N VAL A 57 9.19 4.45 -2.56
CA VAL A 57 10.32 5.30 -2.16
C VAL A 57 9.91 6.07 -0.90
N PRO A 58 10.60 5.83 0.23
CA PRO A 58 10.41 6.63 1.43
C PRO A 58 11.09 7.98 1.24
N LEU A 59 10.37 9.06 1.55
CA LEU A 59 10.81 10.44 1.40
C LEU A 59 11.01 11.07 2.78
N ARG A 60 12.04 11.90 2.90
CA ARG A 60 12.24 12.77 4.07
C ARG A 60 11.71 14.15 3.82
N LEU A 61 11.38 14.84 4.91
CA LEU A 61 10.99 16.23 4.87
C LEU A 61 11.98 17.06 4.03
N GLY A 62 11.45 17.80 3.07
CA GLY A 62 12.22 18.56 2.09
C GLY A 62 12.58 17.76 0.84
N TRP A 63 13.70 18.14 0.23
CA TRP A 63 14.17 17.59 -1.05
C TRP A 63 14.88 16.24 -0.88
N ASN A 64 14.55 15.31 -1.78
CA ASN A 64 15.11 13.98 -1.90
C ASN A 64 15.53 13.77 -3.35
N ARG A 65 16.78 13.40 -3.60
CA ARG A 65 17.18 12.85 -4.88
C ARG A 65 16.89 11.36 -4.90
N VAL A 66 16.29 10.91 -5.99
CA VAL A 66 15.95 9.51 -6.22
C VAL A 66 16.62 9.06 -7.51
N GLU A 67 17.49 8.07 -7.40
CA GLU A 67 18.09 7.37 -8.54
C GLU A 67 17.33 6.06 -8.75
N CYS A 68 16.80 5.85 -9.96
CA CYS A 68 16.36 4.54 -10.42
C CYS A 68 17.40 4.01 -11.40
N SER A 69 17.96 2.83 -11.14
CA SER A 69 19.08 2.29 -11.91
C SER A 69 18.94 0.80 -12.22
N CYS A 70 19.48 0.38 -13.35
CA CYS A 70 19.80 -1.02 -13.64
C CYS A 70 21.30 -1.12 -13.99
N LYS A 71 21.75 -2.29 -14.45
CA LYS A 71 23.15 -2.49 -14.86
C LYS A 71 23.58 -1.58 -16.02
N HIS A 72 22.65 -1.21 -16.91
CA HIS A 72 22.96 -0.50 -18.16
C HIS A 72 22.61 0.99 -18.15
N CYS A 73 21.68 1.43 -17.32
CA CYS A 73 21.27 2.84 -17.29
C CYS A 73 20.75 3.27 -15.92
N SER A 74 20.81 4.58 -15.65
CA SER A 74 20.18 5.20 -14.49
C SER A 74 19.47 6.50 -14.85
N ILE A 75 18.45 6.83 -14.08
CA ILE A 75 17.72 8.08 -14.15
C ILE A 75 17.65 8.69 -12.75
N ASP A 76 17.83 10.00 -12.67
CA ASP A 76 17.73 10.77 -11.42
C ASP A 76 16.56 11.74 -11.51
N CYS A 77 15.77 11.84 -10.44
CA CYS A 77 14.79 12.91 -10.25
C CYS A 77 14.84 13.45 -8.83
N ARG A 78 14.42 14.71 -8.67
CA ARG A 78 14.31 15.39 -7.37
C ARG A 78 12.85 15.43 -6.97
N LEU A 79 12.57 14.94 -5.77
CA LEU A 79 11.24 14.90 -5.19
C LEU A 79 11.24 15.68 -3.89
N CYS A 80 10.23 16.49 -3.65
CA CYS A 80 10.05 17.17 -2.36
C CYS A 80 8.93 16.48 -1.58
N TYR A 81 9.19 16.13 -0.33
CA TYR A 81 8.13 15.81 0.62
C TYR A 81 7.93 17.00 1.56
N SER A 82 6.76 17.62 1.47
CA SER A 82 6.32 18.66 2.38
C SER A 82 5.00 18.21 2.98
N PRO A 83 4.90 17.85 4.27
CA PRO A 83 3.63 17.54 4.90
C PRO A 83 2.61 18.65 4.66
N ALA A 84 1.33 18.28 4.62
CA ALA A 84 0.25 19.26 4.53
C ALA A 84 0.22 20.08 5.83
N GLN A 85 0.71 21.33 5.75
CA GLN A 85 0.88 22.23 6.90
C GLN A 85 -0.43 22.48 7.68
N ASP A 86 -1.59 22.31 7.02
CA ASP A 86 -2.93 22.58 7.56
C ASP A 86 -3.79 21.31 7.75
N ALA A 87 -3.19 20.12 7.84
CA ALA A 87 -3.95 18.88 8.07
C ALA A 87 -4.51 18.80 9.49
N PHE A 88 -5.55 19.58 9.79
CA PHE A 88 -6.30 19.48 11.04
C PHE A 88 -6.95 18.11 11.19
N ASN A 89 -7.32 17.47 10.08
CA ASN A 89 -7.94 16.15 10.05
C ASN A 89 -6.93 15.07 9.69
N VAL A 90 -6.86 14.01 10.50
CA VAL A 90 -5.92 12.91 10.30
C VAL A 90 -6.59 11.54 10.38
N VAL A 91 -5.92 10.54 9.84
CA VAL A 91 -6.20 9.12 10.05
C VAL A 91 -5.17 8.57 11.03
N GLN A 92 -5.64 7.87 12.06
CA GLN A 92 -4.82 7.33 13.13
C GLN A 92 -5.12 5.83 13.31
N PRO A 93 -4.18 4.94 12.95
CA PRO A 93 -4.29 3.54 13.29
C PRO A 93 -4.00 3.32 14.79
N LEU A 94 -4.77 2.40 15.38
CA LEU A 94 -4.60 1.90 16.74
C LEU A 94 -4.54 0.38 16.75
N TYR A 95 -3.58 -0.16 17.49
CA TYR A 95 -3.57 -1.56 17.88
C TYR A 95 -4.12 -1.66 19.30
N VAL A 96 -5.33 -2.21 19.43
CA VAL A 96 -6.09 -2.23 20.68
C VAL A 96 -5.95 -3.58 21.37
N VAL A 97 -5.49 -3.55 22.62
CA VAL A 97 -5.33 -4.73 23.47
C VAL A 97 -6.37 -4.69 24.57
N CYS A 98 -7.13 -5.77 24.76
CA CYS A 98 -8.06 -5.91 25.87
C CYS A 98 -7.35 -5.83 27.22
N SER A 99 -8.09 -5.47 28.27
CA SER A 99 -7.60 -5.32 29.63
C SER A 99 -6.97 -6.61 30.19
N ASP A 100 -7.52 -7.77 29.82
CA ASP A 100 -7.07 -9.12 30.14
C ASP A 100 -6.24 -9.77 29.01
N GLY A 101 -5.96 -9.03 27.93
CA GLY A 101 -5.17 -9.46 26.79
C GLY A 101 -3.67 -9.26 27.00
N ASN A 102 -2.87 -10.16 26.42
CA ASN A 102 -1.40 -10.06 26.42
C ASN A 102 -0.86 -9.19 25.26
N GLY A 103 -1.74 -8.77 24.35
CA GLY A 103 -1.41 -7.93 23.20
C GLY A 103 -0.74 -8.65 22.06
N THR A 104 -0.72 -9.99 22.05
CA THR A 104 -0.18 -10.73 20.91
C THR A 104 -1.27 -11.02 19.89
N PHE A 105 -0.90 -11.02 18.61
CA PHE A 105 -1.78 -11.48 17.53
C PHE A 105 -1.41 -12.90 17.08
N GLN A 106 -2.40 -13.63 16.59
CA GLN A 106 -2.22 -15.02 16.16
C GLN A 106 -1.32 -15.13 14.93
N ASN A 107 -0.45 -16.15 14.95
CA ASN A 107 0.46 -16.49 13.87
C ASN A 107 0.59 -18.03 13.77
N GLU A 108 1.10 -18.53 12.65
CA GLU A 108 1.23 -19.97 12.32
C GLU A 108 2.02 -20.78 13.36
N ASN A 109 2.92 -20.14 14.10
CA ASN A 109 3.82 -20.86 15.01
C ASN A 109 3.23 -21.20 16.38
N GLY A 110 1.98 -20.80 16.69
CA GLY A 110 1.27 -21.10 17.96
C GLY A 110 1.90 -20.52 19.24
N TYR A 111 3.20 -20.75 19.45
CA TYR A 111 4.05 -20.36 20.57
C TYR A 111 4.79 -19.02 20.35
N ASN A 112 5.00 -18.60 19.10
CA ASN A 112 5.51 -17.27 18.75
C ASN A 112 4.39 -16.42 18.12
N SER A 113 3.35 -16.15 18.92
CA SER A 113 2.35 -15.13 18.58
C SER A 113 3.05 -13.80 18.32
N GLY A 114 2.66 -13.09 17.26
CA GLY A 114 3.33 -11.85 16.89
C GLY A 114 3.22 -10.81 18.00
N SER A 115 4.32 -10.10 18.26
CA SER A 115 4.41 -9.17 19.38
C SER A 115 3.61 -7.88 19.12
N PRO A 116 3.22 -7.14 20.18
CA PRO A 116 2.59 -5.83 20.01
C PRO A 116 3.42 -4.86 19.16
N GLU A 117 4.75 -4.89 19.29
CA GLU A 117 5.67 -4.03 18.54
C GLU A 117 5.69 -4.40 17.05
N SER A 118 5.62 -5.70 16.74
CA SER A 118 5.46 -6.18 15.36
C SER A 118 4.12 -5.73 14.79
N ALA A 119 3.02 -5.86 15.55
CA ALA A 119 1.69 -5.45 15.11
C ALA A 119 1.63 -3.95 14.77
N VAL A 120 2.16 -3.10 15.67
CA VAL A 120 2.21 -1.65 15.48
C VAL A 120 3.01 -1.29 14.23
N ARG A 121 4.15 -1.93 13.97
CA ARG A 121 4.95 -1.70 12.75
C ARG A 121 4.20 -2.12 11.48
N ARG A 122 3.62 -3.32 11.46
CA ARG A 122 2.84 -3.84 10.31
C ARG A 122 1.65 -2.95 9.98
N ILE A 123 0.86 -2.58 10.99
CA ILE A 123 -0.31 -1.71 10.81
C ILE A 123 0.12 -0.32 10.36
N GLY A 124 1.17 0.25 10.98
CA GLY A 124 1.68 1.55 10.60
C GLY A 124 2.11 1.59 9.14
N PHE A 125 2.92 0.63 8.72
CA PHE A 125 3.38 0.53 7.33
C PHE A 125 2.23 0.26 6.35
N ALA A 126 1.26 -0.58 6.70
CA ALA A 126 0.06 -0.81 5.90
C ALA A 126 -0.75 0.48 5.66
N VAL A 127 -0.88 1.35 6.66
CA VAL A 127 -1.56 2.64 6.49
C VAL A 127 -0.77 3.60 5.61
N GLN A 128 0.58 3.60 5.65
CA GLN A 128 1.39 4.35 4.66
C GLN A 128 1.16 3.86 3.24
N LEU A 129 1.10 2.54 3.06
CA LEU A 129 0.77 1.95 1.77
C LEU A 129 -0.60 2.44 1.32
N LEU A 130 -1.64 2.36 2.14
CA LEU A 130 -2.99 2.85 1.79
C LEU A 130 -3.02 4.35 1.46
N GLN A 131 -2.24 5.17 2.17
CA GLN A 131 -2.10 6.59 1.85
C GLN A 131 -1.51 6.79 0.44
N SER A 132 -0.48 6.00 0.11
CA SER A 132 0.15 5.99 -1.21
C SER A 132 -0.80 5.48 -2.29
N LEU A 133 -1.49 4.37 -2.03
CA LEU A 133 -2.42 3.73 -2.97
C LEU A 133 -3.63 4.61 -3.24
N THR A 134 -4.15 5.30 -2.22
CA THR A 134 -5.21 6.30 -2.38
C THR A 134 -4.74 7.41 -3.32
N ALA A 135 -3.55 7.99 -3.09
CA ALA A 135 -2.99 9.02 -3.97
C ALA A 135 -2.84 8.54 -5.42
N GLU A 136 -2.32 7.33 -5.62
CA GLU A 136 -2.04 6.79 -6.95
C GLU A 136 -3.30 6.29 -7.68
N SER A 137 -4.32 5.81 -6.96
CA SER A 137 -5.63 5.49 -7.54
C SER A 137 -6.33 6.76 -8.01
N PHE A 138 -6.37 7.82 -7.19
CA PHE A 138 -6.83 9.15 -7.62
C PHE A 138 -6.07 9.66 -8.85
N PHE A 139 -4.74 9.51 -8.87
CA PHE A 139 -3.95 9.92 -10.03
C PHE A 139 -4.29 9.11 -11.29
N SER A 140 -4.54 7.81 -11.15
CA SER A 140 -4.86 6.91 -12.28
C SER A 140 -6.27 7.15 -12.83
N GLU A 141 -7.23 7.47 -11.96
CA GLU A 141 -8.64 7.65 -12.31
C GLU A 141 -8.99 9.10 -12.67
N TYR A 142 -8.38 10.08 -11.99
CA TYR A 142 -8.73 11.50 -12.06
C TYR A 142 -7.57 12.42 -12.49
N GLY A 143 -6.35 11.88 -12.66
CA GLY A 143 -5.20 12.63 -13.17
C GLY A 143 -4.55 13.61 -12.17
N GLN A 144 -4.94 13.56 -10.90
CA GLN A 144 -4.41 14.37 -9.80
C GLN A 144 -4.35 13.52 -8.53
N ARG A 145 -3.31 13.69 -7.70
CA ARG A 145 -3.19 12.95 -6.44
C ARG A 145 -4.01 13.58 -5.33
N TYR A 146 -4.83 12.78 -4.67
CA TYR A 146 -5.50 13.13 -3.44
C TYR A 146 -5.37 11.99 -2.44
N THR A 147 -5.16 12.31 -1.17
CA THR A 147 -5.04 11.29 -0.11
C THR A 147 -5.44 11.86 1.24
N PHE A 148 -5.42 11.01 2.26
CA PHE A 148 -5.64 11.38 3.66
C PHE A 148 -4.33 11.67 4.37
N ALA A 149 -4.36 12.48 5.43
CA ALA A 149 -3.18 12.77 6.23
C ALA A 149 -3.05 11.76 7.37
N CYS A 150 -1.82 11.36 7.69
CA CYS A 150 -1.50 10.58 8.89
C CYS A 150 -0.83 11.52 9.91
N LYS A 151 -0.91 11.20 11.20
CA LYS A 151 -0.28 11.97 12.29
C LYS A 151 1.25 11.78 12.37
N GLU A 152 1.92 11.70 11.22
CA GLU A 152 3.32 11.27 11.06
C GLU A 152 4.39 12.31 11.40
N ASP A 153 4.01 13.53 11.74
CA ASP A 153 4.90 14.67 11.52
C ASP A 153 6.09 14.83 12.48
N ARG A 154 6.30 13.96 13.50
CA ARG A 154 7.33 14.23 14.55
C ARG A 154 8.05 13.01 15.15
N ALA A 155 8.28 11.94 14.38
CA ALA A 155 9.20 10.82 14.69
C ALA A 155 8.68 9.62 15.53
N GLU A 156 7.38 9.32 15.53
CA GLU A 156 6.83 8.07 16.10
C GLU A 156 6.17 7.21 15.02
N LEU A 157 6.17 5.89 15.23
CA LEU A 157 5.40 4.94 14.43
C LEU A 157 3.96 5.43 14.27
N ILE A 158 3.40 5.30 13.06
CA ILE A 158 2.05 5.81 12.76
C ILE A 158 1.01 5.15 13.65
N CYS A 159 1.11 3.84 13.85
CA CYS A 159 0.18 3.10 14.68
C CYS A 159 0.54 3.27 16.15
N ARG A 160 -0.49 3.35 17.00
CA ARG A 160 -0.31 3.45 18.46
C ARG A 160 -0.94 2.25 19.15
N LEU A 161 -0.24 1.73 20.15
CA LEU A 161 -0.81 0.76 21.07
C LEU A 161 -1.81 1.46 22.00
N HIS A 162 -3.00 0.89 22.15
CA HIS A 162 -4.00 1.36 23.09
C HIS A 162 -4.50 0.19 23.94
N ARG A 163 -4.40 0.30 25.26
CA ARG A 163 -5.00 -0.68 26.19
C ARG A 163 -6.44 -0.27 26.48
N SER A 164 -7.37 -1.12 26.08
CA SER A 164 -8.80 -0.93 26.30
C SER A 164 -9.24 -1.48 27.66
N ARG A 165 -10.32 -0.92 28.21
CA ARG A 165 -11.04 -1.46 29.36
C ARG A 165 -11.88 -2.70 29.04
N LEU A 166 -12.13 -2.98 27.77
CA LEU A 166 -12.86 -4.17 27.35
C LEU A 166 -12.08 -5.43 27.69
N THR A 167 -12.79 -6.50 28.02
CA THR A 167 -12.22 -7.84 28.23
C THR A 167 -12.34 -8.69 26.96
N CYS A 168 -11.51 -9.72 26.84
CA CYS A 168 -11.60 -10.72 25.77
C CYS A 168 -12.99 -11.37 25.73
N THR A 169 -13.53 -11.73 26.91
CA THR A 169 -14.87 -12.31 27.01
C THR A 169 -15.96 -11.39 26.46
N GLU A 170 -15.88 -10.09 26.72
CA GLU A 170 -16.83 -9.13 26.17
C GLU A 170 -16.76 -9.04 24.65
N ILE A 171 -15.56 -8.90 24.08
CA ILE A 171 -15.43 -8.73 22.62
C ILE A 171 -15.79 -10.01 21.85
N TYR A 172 -15.63 -11.19 22.47
CA TYR A 172 -15.98 -12.47 21.86
C TYR A 172 -17.49 -12.76 21.90
N GLY A 173 -18.20 -12.23 22.90
CA GLY A 173 -19.64 -12.43 23.08
C GLY A 173 -20.52 -11.32 22.51
N SER A 174 -19.94 -10.23 22.00
CA SER A 174 -20.67 -9.03 21.55
C SER A 174 -20.80 -8.98 20.02
N GLN A 175 -21.83 -8.30 19.52
CA GLN A 175 -21.91 -7.96 18.10
C GLN A 175 -20.87 -6.88 17.75
N PRO A 176 -20.39 -6.82 16.49
CA PRO A 176 -19.38 -5.84 16.08
C PRO A 176 -19.75 -4.39 16.41
N ILE A 177 -21.03 -4.02 16.24
CA ILE A 177 -21.53 -2.67 16.52
C ILE A 177 -21.49 -2.30 18.01
N ASP A 178 -21.65 -3.28 18.91
CA ASP A 178 -21.59 -3.06 20.36
C ASP A 178 -20.15 -2.78 20.80
N VAL A 179 -19.20 -3.58 20.28
CA VAL A 179 -17.75 -3.38 20.50
C VAL A 179 -17.33 -2.03 19.94
N TRP A 180 -17.75 -1.72 18.71
CA TRP A 180 -17.52 -0.43 18.07
C TRP A 180 -18.02 0.73 18.94
N SER A 181 -19.25 0.63 19.45
CA SER A 181 -19.87 1.69 20.26
C SER A 181 -19.16 1.89 21.61
N LYS A 182 -18.74 0.80 22.26
CA LYS A 182 -17.98 0.87 23.52
C LYS A 182 -16.61 1.50 23.29
N LEU A 183 -15.87 1.06 22.25
CA LEU A 183 -14.56 1.61 21.91
C LEU A 183 -14.64 3.08 21.48
N ALA A 184 -15.64 3.48 20.68
CA ALA A 184 -15.81 4.87 20.29
C ALA A 184 -15.98 5.80 21.52
N ARG A 185 -16.76 5.37 22.53
CA ARG A 185 -16.88 6.10 23.80
C ARG A 185 -15.58 6.13 24.58
N GLU A 186 -14.87 5.01 24.64
CA GLU A 186 -13.57 4.93 25.30
C GLU A 186 -12.54 5.86 24.64
N LEU A 187 -12.42 5.85 23.31
CA LEU A 187 -11.50 6.72 22.57
C LEU A 187 -11.88 8.20 22.70
N CYS A 188 -13.16 8.53 22.79
CA CYS A 188 -13.62 9.90 23.05
C CYS A 188 -13.11 10.40 24.42
N ILE A 189 -13.13 9.53 25.44
CA ILE A 189 -12.62 9.86 26.78
C ILE A 189 -11.09 9.88 26.82
N ALA A 190 -10.42 8.94 26.15
CA ALA A 190 -8.97 8.81 26.17
C ALA A 190 -8.26 9.88 25.31
N TYR A 191 -8.90 10.33 24.23
CA TYR A 191 -8.33 11.26 23.26
C TYR A 191 -9.27 12.44 22.94
N PRO A 192 -9.80 13.17 23.93
CA PRO A 192 -10.90 14.13 23.74
C PRO A 192 -10.55 15.25 22.75
N GLN A 193 -9.31 15.73 22.77
CA GLN A 193 -8.84 16.80 21.89
C GLN A 193 -8.63 16.33 20.43
N ALA A 194 -8.34 15.05 20.23
CA ALA A 194 -8.07 14.49 18.90
C ALA A 194 -9.28 13.76 18.30
N PHE A 195 -10.33 13.50 19.08
CA PHE A 195 -11.40 12.60 18.65
C PHE A 195 -12.19 13.13 17.45
N VAL A 196 -12.51 14.43 17.44
CA VAL A 196 -13.37 15.06 16.41
C VAL A 196 -12.67 15.20 15.05
N ASN A 197 -11.36 15.36 15.06
CA ASN A 197 -10.54 15.58 13.88
C ASN A 197 -9.75 14.33 13.46
N THR A 198 -10.03 13.17 14.07
CA THR A 198 -9.36 11.92 13.74
C THR A 198 -10.36 10.90 13.20
N LYS A 199 -10.00 10.23 12.10
CA LYS A 199 -10.59 8.93 11.75
C LYS A 199 -9.70 7.84 12.31
N TRP A 200 -10.31 6.91 13.02
CA TRP A 200 -9.61 5.86 13.74
C TRP A 200 -9.66 4.56 12.95
N ILE A 201 -8.53 3.89 12.78
CA ILE A 201 -8.49 2.52 12.25
C ILE A 201 -8.04 1.62 13.39
N VAL A 202 -8.98 0.90 13.98
CA VAL A 202 -8.77 0.09 15.17
C VAL A 202 -8.60 -1.37 14.80
N PHE A 203 -7.50 -1.98 15.24
CA PHE A 203 -7.22 -3.41 15.11
C PHE A 203 -7.27 -4.07 16.48
N MET A 204 -8.15 -5.06 16.64
CA MET A 204 -8.27 -5.82 17.88
C MET A 204 -7.19 -6.90 17.99
N ALA A 205 -6.24 -6.73 18.91
CA ALA A 205 -5.14 -7.66 19.16
C ALA A 205 -5.61 -9.09 19.44
N ASP A 206 -6.71 -9.17 20.19
CA ASP A 206 -7.25 -10.42 20.71
C ASP A 206 -8.14 -11.16 19.69
N THR A 207 -8.06 -10.86 18.38
CA THR A 207 -8.67 -11.72 17.36
C THR A 207 -8.07 -13.12 17.43
N ARG A 208 -8.93 -14.15 17.54
CA ARG A 208 -8.50 -15.56 17.66
C ARG A 208 -9.31 -16.46 16.73
N PHE A 209 -8.62 -17.27 15.96
CA PHE A 209 -9.16 -18.35 15.17
C PHE A 209 -8.86 -19.68 15.83
N THR A 210 -9.85 -20.57 15.87
CA THR A 210 -9.68 -21.95 16.35
C THR A 210 -10.17 -22.88 15.27
N ALA A 211 -9.24 -23.63 14.65
CA ALA A 211 -9.60 -24.51 13.55
C ALA A 211 -10.66 -25.54 13.99
N PRO A 212 -11.69 -25.81 13.15
CA PRO A 212 -12.65 -26.88 13.40
C PRO A 212 -11.95 -28.25 13.37
N GLU A 213 -12.48 -29.20 14.15
CA GLU A 213 -11.99 -30.59 14.18
C GLU A 213 -12.13 -31.29 12.81
N SER A 214 -13.12 -30.89 12.00
CA SER A 214 -13.29 -31.34 10.62
C SER A 214 -13.11 -30.16 9.66
N GLN A 215 -12.11 -30.23 8.79
CA GLN A 215 -11.74 -29.17 7.84
C GLN A 215 -12.43 -29.28 6.48
N SER A 216 -13.48 -30.09 6.33
CA SER A 216 -14.09 -30.33 5.01
C SER A 216 -14.79 -29.08 4.46
N ASN A 217 -14.25 -28.53 3.35
CA ASN A 217 -14.86 -27.55 2.42
C ASN A 217 -15.80 -26.49 3.04
N LEU A 218 -15.39 -25.86 4.13
CA LEU A 218 -16.17 -24.78 4.73
C LEU A 218 -16.19 -23.55 3.81
N THR A 219 -17.36 -22.96 3.65
CA THR A 219 -17.49 -21.62 3.06
C THR A 219 -16.84 -20.58 3.97
N TYR A 220 -16.52 -19.39 3.43
CA TYR A 220 -16.00 -18.28 4.23
C TYR A 220 -16.91 -17.91 5.41
N GLN A 221 -18.23 -17.93 5.19
CA GLN A 221 -19.22 -17.64 6.24
C GLN A 221 -19.19 -18.68 7.36
N GLU A 222 -18.91 -19.94 7.04
CA GLU A 222 -18.75 -21.00 8.03
C GLU A 222 -17.41 -20.89 8.74
N LEU A 223 -16.33 -20.61 8.02
CA LEU A 223 -14.99 -20.39 8.59
C LEU A 223 -14.98 -19.22 9.58
N SER A 224 -15.70 -18.14 9.26
CA SER A 224 -15.80 -16.95 10.11
C SER A 224 -16.42 -17.25 11.48
N LYS A 225 -17.23 -18.30 11.63
CA LYS A 225 -17.80 -18.72 12.93
C LYS A 225 -16.74 -19.24 13.90
N PHE A 226 -15.59 -19.65 13.38
CA PHE A 226 -14.44 -20.12 14.14
C PHE A 226 -13.46 -18.99 14.49
N ALA A 227 -13.73 -17.77 14.01
CA ALA A 227 -12.95 -16.59 14.30
C ALA A 227 -13.70 -15.69 15.31
N LYS A 228 -13.08 -15.46 16.46
CA LYS A 228 -13.55 -14.54 17.49
C LYS A 228 -12.91 -13.17 17.32
N ALA A 229 -13.71 -12.12 17.54
CA ALA A 229 -13.29 -10.74 17.36
C ALA A 229 -12.63 -10.46 15.98
N HIS A 230 -13.06 -11.19 14.96
CA HIS A 230 -12.73 -10.90 13.57
C HIS A 230 -13.77 -9.93 13.04
N PHE A 231 -13.46 -8.64 13.12
CA PHE A 231 -14.34 -7.56 12.73
C PHE A 231 -13.94 -6.99 11.37
N ALA A 232 -14.93 -6.43 10.66
CA ALA A 232 -14.79 -5.55 9.51
C ALA A 232 -16.02 -4.62 9.54
N LEU A 233 -15.88 -3.49 10.23
CA LEU A 233 -16.97 -2.53 10.43
C LEU A 233 -16.46 -1.09 10.44
N GLY A 234 -16.72 -0.37 9.36
CA GLY A 234 -16.51 1.05 9.19
C GLY A 234 -17.80 1.82 9.39
N ALA A 235 -17.82 2.72 10.36
CA ALA A 235 -18.95 3.62 10.57
C ALA A 235 -18.48 4.91 11.23
N GLY A 236 -19.15 6.02 10.93
CA GLY A 236 -18.89 7.31 11.54
C GLY A 236 -17.42 7.73 11.48
N GLY A 237 -16.74 7.72 12.64
CA GLY A 237 -15.34 8.10 12.78
C GLY A 237 -14.34 6.95 12.94
N MET A 238 -14.78 5.69 12.89
CA MET A 238 -13.93 4.54 13.26
C MET A 238 -14.19 3.32 12.38
N ALA A 239 -13.11 2.75 11.86
CA ALA A 239 -13.05 1.41 11.26
C ALA A 239 -12.56 0.42 12.31
N LEU A 240 -13.37 -0.59 12.62
CA LEU A 240 -13.05 -1.65 13.56
C LEU A 240 -12.72 -2.94 12.79
N LEU A 241 -11.50 -3.42 12.96
CA LEU A 241 -10.95 -4.58 12.26
C LEU A 241 -10.39 -5.62 13.24
N GLY A 242 -10.45 -6.89 12.81
CA GLY A 242 -9.67 -7.96 13.44
C GLY A 242 -8.25 -8.07 12.88
N THR A 243 -7.39 -8.85 13.55
CA THR A 243 -5.98 -9.04 13.15
C THR A 243 -5.73 -10.39 12.46
N ALA A 244 -6.76 -11.01 11.89
CA ALA A 244 -6.70 -12.38 11.37
C ALA A 244 -5.62 -12.58 10.30
N THR A 245 -5.39 -11.59 9.44
CA THR A 245 -4.39 -11.64 8.35
C THR A 245 -3.06 -10.97 8.71
N LEU A 246 -2.94 -10.37 9.90
CA LEU A 246 -1.80 -9.50 10.26
C LEU A 246 -0.45 -10.25 10.23
N HIS A 247 -0.47 -11.56 10.42
CA HIS A 247 0.69 -12.45 10.31
C HIS A 247 1.36 -12.41 8.92
N ALA A 248 0.61 -12.08 7.87
CA ALA A 248 1.12 -12.01 6.49
C ALA A 248 1.65 -10.62 6.10
N TRP A 249 1.41 -9.58 6.92
CA TRP A 249 1.69 -8.20 6.53
C TRP A 249 3.18 -7.85 6.72
N PRO A 250 3.82 -7.09 5.82
CA PRO A 250 5.19 -6.64 6.01
C PRO A 250 5.30 -5.64 7.18
N GLU A 251 6.44 -5.63 7.87
CA GLU A 251 6.71 -4.67 8.97
C GLU A 251 7.19 -3.31 8.45
N ASP A 252 7.79 -3.30 7.26
CA ASP A 252 8.45 -2.16 6.65
C ASP A 252 8.66 -2.39 5.15
N LEU A 253 9.25 -1.38 4.49
CA LEU A 253 9.60 -1.46 3.08
C LEU A 253 10.61 -2.58 2.75
N GLY A 254 11.52 -2.91 3.67
CA GLY A 254 12.51 -3.97 3.48
C GLY A 254 11.88 -5.36 3.36
N SER A 255 10.78 -5.60 4.07
CA SER A 255 10.02 -6.86 4.08
C SER A 255 8.86 -6.90 3.07
N LEU A 256 8.53 -5.79 2.41
CA LEU A 256 7.40 -5.71 1.46
C LEU A 256 7.49 -6.73 0.32
N ASN A 257 8.64 -6.83 -0.36
CA ASN A 257 8.82 -7.78 -1.47
C ASN A 257 8.58 -9.23 -1.02
N MET A 258 9.05 -9.59 0.17
CA MET A 258 8.84 -10.93 0.72
C MET A 258 7.36 -11.22 0.97
N ALA A 259 6.60 -10.25 1.49
CA ALA A 259 5.15 -10.41 1.67
C ALA A 259 4.42 -10.55 0.32
N LEU A 260 4.80 -9.77 -0.69
CA LEU A 260 4.19 -9.80 -2.03
C LEU A 260 4.45 -11.10 -2.80
N TRP A 261 5.57 -11.78 -2.53
CA TRP A 261 5.97 -13.00 -3.24
C TRP A 261 5.71 -14.28 -2.43
N ASN A 262 5.12 -14.16 -1.26
CA ASN A 262 4.87 -15.31 -0.40
C ASN A 262 3.69 -16.15 -0.90
N THR A 263 3.97 -17.04 -1.84
CA THR A 263 3.02 -18.00 -2.42
C THR A 263 2.87 -19.27 -1.59
N ARG A 264 3.46 -19.34 -0.38
CA ARG A 264 3.21 -20.44 0.55
C ARG A 264 1.71 -20.51 0.85
N ARG A 265 1.17 -21.74 0.93
CA ARG A 265 -0.22 -21.95 1.31
C ARG A 265 -0.42 -21.66 2.80
N ILE A 266 -1.57 -21.08 3.12
CA ILE A 266 -2.01 -20.91 4.51
C ILE A 266 -2.27 -22.29 5.11
N ASP A 267 -1.75 -22.52 6.31
CA ASP A 267 -2.11 -23.69 7.10
C ASP A 267 -3.41 -23.42 7.87
N HIS A 268 -4.51 -23.98 7.36
CA HIS A 268 -5.86 -23.82 7.90
C HIS A 268 -6.01 -24.40 9.33
N SER A 269 -5.03 -25.17 9.82
CA SER A 269 -5.04 -25.68 11.20
C SER A 269 -4.57 -24.66 12.24
N THR A 270 -3.83 -23.63 11.82
CA THR A 270 -3.17 -22.69 12.75
C THR A 270 -3.70 -21.26 12.69
N VAL A 271 -4.10 -20.80 11.50
CA VAL A 271 -4.58 -19.43 11.27
C VAL A 271 -5.81 -19.42 10.35
N MET A 272 -6.60 -18.34 10.46
CA MET A 272 -7.76 -18.14 9.57
C MET A 272 -7.30 -17.89 8.14
N ASP A 273 -7.95 -18.56 7.20
CA ASP A 273 -7.77 -18.30 5.77
C ASP A 273 -8.73 -17.22 5.26
N ASP A 274 -8.37 -15.98 5.54
CA ASP A 274 -9.04 -14.78 5.03
C ASP A 274 -8.30 -14.24 3.80
N THR A 275 -8.42 -14.96 2.69
CA THR A 275 -7.65 -14.72 1.45
C THR A 275 -8.53 -14.57 0.21
N ALA A 276 -9.85 -14.52 0.36
CA ALA A 276 -10.82 -14.60 -0.74
C ALA A 276 -10.56 -15.82 -1.66
N TYR A 277 -10.40 -17.01 -1.06
CA TYR A 277 -10.20 -18.29 -1.74
C TYR A 277 -8.90 -18.42 -2.55
N ARG A 278 -7.88 -17.61 -2.23
CA ARG A 278 -6.55 -17.66 -2.87
C ARG A 278 -5.52 -18.43 -2.04
N HIS A 279 -5.84 -18.73 -0.78
CA HIS A 279 -5.16 -19.68 0.10
C HIS A 279 -3.66 -19.45 0.32
N THR A 280 -3.16 -18.22 0.11
CA THR A 280 -1.73 -17.89 0.14
C THR A 280 -1.44 -16.67 1.00
N TYR A 281 -0.21 -16.58 1.53
CA TYR A 281 0.19 -15.49 2.41
C TYR A 281 0.12 -14.11 1.73
N TRP A 282 0.57 -13.98 0.48
CA TRP A 282 0.43 -12.71 -0.24
C TRP A 282 -1.04 -12.28 -0.37
N ALA A 283 -1.96 -13.25 -0.52
CA ALA A 283 -3.38 -12.98 -0.65
C ALA A 283 -4.02 -12.59 0.69
N ALA A 284 -3.53 -13.14 1.82
CA ALA A 284 -3.96 -12.72 3.15
C ALA A 284 -3.56 -11.25 3.41
N PHE A 285 -2.34 -10.88 3.01
CA PHE A 285 -1.92 -9.47 3.04
C PHE A 285 -2.82 -8.59 2.16
N ALA A 286 -3.10 -9.02 0.92
CA ALA A 286 -3.94 -8.26 -0.01
C ALA A 286 -5.39 -8.08 0.51
N THR A 287 -6.08 -9.18 0.86
CA THR A 287 -7.46 -9.12 1.38
C THR A 287 -7.53 -8.28 2.66
N GLY A 288 -6.60 -8.48 3.60
CA GLY A 288 -6.55 -7.68 4.82
C GLY A 288 -6.38 -6.19 4.57
N LEU A 289 -5.42 -5.82 3.72
CA LEU A 289 -5.17 -4.42 3.37
C LEU A 289 -6.37 -3.80 2.63
N GLY A 290 -7.00 -4.56 1.73
CA GLY A 290 -8.20 -4.17 1.00
C GLY A 290 -9.40 -3.93 1.92
N SER A 291 -9.61 -4.79 2.93
CA SER A 291 -10.64 -4.60 3.94
C SER A 291 -10.44 -3.30 4.72
N VAL A 292 -9.20 -2.99 5.15
CA VAL A 292 -8.92 -1.69 5.79
C VAL A 292 -9.29 -0.53 4.87
N TRP A 293 -8.97 -0.63 3.58
CA TRP A 293 -9.27 0.43 2.63
C TRP A 293 -10.78 0.66 2.47
N HIS A 294 -11.55 -0.43 2.42
CA HIS A 294 -13.01 -0.43 2.36
C HIS A 294 -13.64 0.21 3.61
N GLU A 295 -13.26 -0.27 4.81
CA GLU A 295 -13.82 0.26 6.07
C GLU A 295 -13.42 1.72 6.31
N LEU A 296 -12.23 2.12 5.89
CA LEU A 296 -11.83 3.53 5.88
C LEU A 296 -12.71 4.34 4.92
N GLY A 297 -13.08 3.78 3.76
CA GLY A 297 -14.03 4.38 2.83
C GLY A 297 -15.36 4.72 3.50
N HIS A 298 -15.94 3.79 4.28
CA HIS A 298 -17.13 4.08 5.08
C HIS A 298 -16.91 5.22 6.09
N CYS A 299 -15.75 5.24 6.76
CA CYS A 299 -15.39 6.32 7.68
C CYS A 299 -15.25 7.68 6.97
N LEU A 300 -14.95 7.68 5.67
CA LEU A 300 -14.86 8.87 4.82
C LEU A 300 -16.22 9.26 4.19
N GLY A 301 -17.31 8.55 4.54
CA GLY A 301 -18.67 8.85 4.11
C GLY A 301 -19.08 8.17 2.80
N LEU A 302 -18.42 7.08 2.43
CA LEU A 302 -18.79 6.28 1.27
C LEU A 302 -19.75 5.16 1.65
N ASP A 303 -20.72 4.90 0.76
CA ASP A 303 -21.60 3.74 0.82
C ASP A 303 -21.05 2.65 -0.09
N HIS A 304 -21.60 1.43 0.02
CA HIS A 304 -21.28 0.38 -0.94
C HIS A 304 -21.58 0.82 -2.39
N SER A 305 -20.74 0.37 -3.31
CA SER A 305 -20.98 0.47 -4.75
C SER A 305 -21.06 -0.91 -5.39
N PRO A 306 -21.58 -1.04 -6.63
CA PRO A 306 -21.60 -2.32 -7.36
C PRO A 306 -20.21 -2.85 -7.73
N GLU A 307 -19.21 -1.98 -7.79
CA GLU A 307 -17.83 -2.27 -8.19
C GLU A 307 -16.83 -1.46 -7.35
N GLY A 308 -15.53 -1.70 -7.55
CA GLY A 308 -14.49 -0.92 -6.87
C GLY A 308 -14.22 -1.34 -5.42
N ILE A 309 -13.44 -0.52 -4.72
CA ILE A 309 -13.06 -0.70 -3.31
C ILE A 309 -14.27 -0.78 -2.40
N MET A 310 -15.32 0.01 -2.66
CA MET A 310 -16.55 -0.03 -1.87
C MET A 310 -17.47 -1.23 -2.20
N ASN A 311 -17.01 -2.17 -3.04
CA ASN A 311 -17.52 -3.53 -3.14
C ASN A 311 -16.46 -4.52 -2.60
N ARG A 312 -16.18 -5.61 -3.31
CA ARG A 312 -15.11 -6.59 -3.05
C ARG A 312 -13.79 -6.22 -3.72
N GLY A 313 -13.64 -5.01 -4.25
CA GLY A 313 -12.45 -4.60 -4.98
C GLY A 313 -11.15 -4.64 -4.18
N GLY A 314 -11.24 -4.60 -2.84
CA GLY A 314 -10.09 -4.73 -1.95
C GLY A 314 -9.26 -6.00 -2.14
N ASP A 315 -9.85 -7.09 -2.65
CA ASP A 315 -9.12 -8.32 -2.92
C ASP A 315 -7.98 -8.11 -3.95
N ASP A 316 -8.16 -7.16 -4.87
CA ASP A 316 -7.22 -6.86 -5.94
C ASP A 316 -6.17 -5.81 -5.57
N VAL A 317 -6.12 -5.33 -4.32
CA VAL A 317 -5.20 -4.23 -3.90
C VAL A 317 -3.72 -4.55 -4.15
N HIS A 318 -3.34 -5.84 -4.18
CA HIS A 318 -1.99 -6.28 -4.55
C HIS A 318 -1.57 -5.79 -5.95
N LEU A 319 -2.52 -5.62 -6.88
CA LEU A 319 -2.27 -5.08 -8.21
C LEU A 319 -2.00 -3.58 -8.15
N CYS A 320 -2.53 -2.85 -7.17
CA CYS A 320 -2.15 -1.45 -6.98
C CYS A 320 -0.71 -1.34 -6.46
N ILE A 321 -0.26 -2.27 -5.60
CA ILE A 321 1.08 -2.28 -5.00
C ILE A 321 2.13 -2.78 -6.00
N ALA A 322 1.84 -3.88 -6.69
CA ALA A 322 2.79 -4.64 -7.50
C ALA A 322 2.13 -5.28 -8.74
N PHE A 323 2.56 -6.48 -9.12
CA PHE A 323 2.04 -7.24 -10.26
C PHE A 323 1.40 -8.54 -9.76
N PRO A 324 0.59 -9.23 -10.59
CA PRO A 324 0.05 -10.53 -10.24
C PRO A 324 1.19 -11.48 -9.84
N PRO A 325 1.15 -12.16 -8.69
CA PRO A 325 2.12 -13.20 -8.34
C PRO A 325 2.07 -14.39 -9.31
N ILE A 326 3.14 -15.20 -9.38
CA ILE A 326 3.12 -16.44 -10.16
C ILE A 326 1.88 -17.28 -9.81
N GLY A 327 1.20 -17.80 -10.84
CA GLY A 327 0.03 -18.68 -10.68
C GLY A 327 -1.27 -17.94 -10.36
N SER A 328 -1.23 -16.60 -10.22
CA SER A 328 -2.44 -15.77 -10.23
C SER A 328 -2.76 -15.32 -11.65
N THR A 329 -4.04 -15.12 -11.95
CA THR A 329 -4.50 -14.66 -13.27
C THR A 329 -4.60 -13.14 -13.32
N CYS A 330 -4.18 -12.56 -14.44
CA CYS A 330 -4.40 -11.15 -14.71
C CYS A 330 -5.82 -10.95 -15.27
N GLY A 331 -6.70 -10.22 -14.56
CA GLY A 331 -8.07 -9.94 -14.99
C GLY A 331 -8.20 -9.23 -16.34
N HIS A 332 -7.13 -8.58 -16.84
CA HIS A 332 -7.05 -8.01 -18.19
C HIS A 332 -6.82 -9.05 -19.30
N GLY A 333 -6.76 -10.35 -18.97
CA GLY A 333 -6.46 -11.40 -19.94
C GLY A 333 -5.04 -11.34 -20.50
N CYS A 334 -4.09 -10.71 -19.78
CA CYS A 334 -2.69 -10.65 -20.22
C CYS A 334 -2.11 -12.04 -20.46
N ASP A 335 -2.57 -13.07 -19.73
CA ASP A 335 -2.14 -14.45 -19.90
C ASP A 335 -2.68 -15.10 -21.21
N LYS A 336 -3.71 -14.52 -21.83
CA LYS A 336 -4.27 -14.96 -23.12
C LYS A 336 -3.65 -14.24 -24.32
N LEU A 337 -2.92 -13.16 -24.06
CA LEU A 337 -2.13 -12.42 -25.05
C LEU A 337 -0.73 -13.04 -25.07
N GLY A 338 -0.55 -14.13 -25.83
CA GLY A 338 0.79 -14.62 -26.16
C GLY A 338 1.67 -13.51 -26.78
N PRO A 339 2.97 -13.75 -27.06
CA PRO A 339 3.85 -12.74 -27.66
C PRO A 339 3.17 -12.10 -28.87
N MET A 340 2.87 -10.81 -28.72
CA MET A 340 1.83 -10.11 -29.46
C MET A 340 2.11 -10.13 -30.97
N LYS A 341 1.34 -10.92 -31.74
CA LYS A 341 1.06 -10.58 -33.14
C LYS A 341 -0.14 -9.65 -33.14
N SER A 342 0.04 -8.47 -33.73
CA SER A 342 -0.99 -7.46 -33.89
C SER A 342 -2.14 -7.98 -34.75
N THR A 343 -3.24 -8.38 -34.15
CA THR A 343 -4.53 -8.47 -34.83
C THR A 343 -5.62 -8.03 -33.86
N GLY A 344 -6.42 -7.07 -34.29
CA GLY A 344 -7.46 -6.44 -33.49
C GLY A 344 -8.63 -7.36 -33.17
N GLY A 345 -9.49 -6.84 -32.27
CA GLY A 345 -10.85 -7.34 -32.09
C GLY A 345 -11.09 -8.15 -30.82
N VAL A 346 -10.99 -7.50 -29.65
CA VAL A 346 -11.97 -7.68 -28.56
C VAL A 346 -12.12 -6.31 -27.87
N GLU A 347 -13.25 -5.64 -28.08
CA GLU A 347 -13.61 -4.45 -27.32
C GLU A 347 -13.95 -4.85 -25.87
N PHE A 348 -12.96 -4.78 -25.00
CA PHE A 348 -13.21 -4.46 -23.60
C PHE A 348 -13.33 -2.95 -23.51
N ILE A 349 -14.45 -2.43 -23.00
CA ILE A 349 -14.55 -1.02 -22.60
C ILE A 349 -13.59 -0.86 -21.43
N PRO A 350 -12.43 -0.21 -21.58
CA PRO A 350 -11.60 0.09 -20.43
C PRO A 350 -12.43 1.09 -19.62
N LEU A 351 -12.61 0.84 -18.31
CA LEU A 351 -12.83 1.95 -17.38
C LEU A 351 -11.82 3.01 -17.79
N ARG A 352 -12.31 4.19 -18.22
CA ARG A 352 -11.49 5.26 -18.78
C ARG A 352 -10.58 5.79 -17.67
N LEU A 353 -9.50 5.06 -17.40
CA LEU A 353 -8.28 5.61 -16.85
C LEU A 353 -7.91 6.72 -17.83
N ASN A 354 -8.12 7.96 -17.43
CA ASN A 354 -7.61 9.14 -18.11
C ASN A 354 -6.36 9.59 -17.36
N PRO A 355 -5.26 8.80 -17.28
CA PRO A 355 -4.02 9.36 -16.81
C PRO A 355 -3.66 10.48 -17.78
N ARG A 356 -3.20 11.62 -17.26
CA ARG A 356 -2.66 12.67 -18.12
C ARG A 356 -1.62 12.04 -19.06
N PRO A 357 -1.50 12.50 -20.32
CA PRO A 357 -0.44 12.05 -21.19
C PRO A 357 0.90 12.18 -20.45
N PRO A 358 1.79 11.18 -20.59
CA PRO A 358 3.04 11.16 -19.84
C PRO A 358 3.77 12.48 -20.04
N VAL A 359 4.24 13.03 -18.93
CA VAL A 359 5.06 14.25 -18.90
C VAL A 359 6.19 14.08 -19.93
N PRO A 360 6.49 15.06 -20.80
CA PRO A 360 7.58 14.96 -21.75
C PRO A 360 8.88 14.51 -21.08
N THR A 361 9.60 13.54 -21.65
CA THR A 361 10.81 12.95 -21.05
C THR A 361 11.84 14.02 -20.60
N ALA A 362 11.95 15.12 -21.35
CA ALA A 362 12.79 16.27 -21.00
C ALA A 362 12.48 16.93 -19.64
N LEU A 363 11.29 16.71 -19.08
CA LEU A 363 10.84 17.23 -17.78
C LEU A 363 10.77 16.12 -16.71
N GLN A 364 11.00 14.86 -17.08
CA GLN A 364 10.88 13.72 -16.16
C GLN A 364 12.10 13.54 -15.25
N HIS A 365 13.25 14.07 -15.64
CA HIS A 365 14.52 13.73 -15.00
C HIS A 365 15.51 14.89 -14.97
N GLU A 366 16.29 14.96 -13.90
CA GLU A 366 17.45 15.86 -13.81
C GLU A 366 18.61 15.32 -14.65
N ARG A 367 18.82 13.99 -14.61
CA ARG A 367 19.92 13.33 -15.33
C ARG A 367 19.50 11.93 -15.80
N CYS A 368 19.96 11.56 -16.99
CA CYS A 368 19.88 10.19 -17.52
C CYS A 368 21.29 9.76 -17.92
N ILE A 369 21.74 8.60 -17.43
CA ILE A 369 23.07 8.06 -17.73
C ILE A 369 22.90 6.71 -18.41
N LEU A 370 23.47 6.57 -19.61
CA LEU A 370 23.69 5.29 -20.27
C LEU A 370 25.10 4.82 -19.92
N ARG A 371 25.22 3.70 -19.21
CA ARG A 371 26.51 3.17 -18.75
C ARG A 371 27.13 2.25 -19.80
N HIS A 372 26.33 1.39 -20.45
CA HIS A 372 26.74 0.53 -21.57
C HIS A 372 25.63 0.40 -22.62
N GLN A 373 25.99 0.30 -23.91
CA GLN A 373 25.07 -0.25 -24.91
C GLN A 373 24.91 -1.75 -24.62
N PRO A 374 23.68 -2.29 -24.63
CA PRO A 374 23.53 -3.74 -24.57
C PRO A 374 24.21 -4.34 -25.80
N GLU A 375 25.13 -5.28 -25.60
CA GLU A 375 25.48 -6.21 -26.67
C GLU A 375 24.17 -6.86 -27.16
N ALA A 376 24.06 -7.08 -28.47
CA ALA A 376 22.88 -7.72 -29.07
C ALA A 376 22.51 -8.92 -28.20
N ALA A 377 21.29 -8.91 -27.67
CA ALA A 377 20.83 -9.91 -26.72
C ALA A 377 21.16 -11.30 -27.28
N ASP A 378 21.97 -12.07 -26.56
CA ASP A 378 22.11 -13.51 -26.79
C ASP A 378 20.74 -14.11 -26.46
N THR A 379 19.88 -14.19 -27.49
CA THR A 379 18.48 -14.63 -27.36
C THR A 379 18.35 -16.07 -26.87
N ASP A 380 19.47 -16.80 -26.78
CA ASP A 380 19.53 -18.21 -26.41
C ASP A 380 19.91 -18.47 -24.95
N ARG A 381 20.15 -17.44 -24.12
CA ARG A 381 20.34 -17.63 -22.67
C ARG A 381 19.08 -17.30 -21.88
N PRO A 382 18.32 -18.30 -21.40
CA PRO A 382 17.22 -18.05 -20.49
C PRO A 382 17.75 -17.34 -19.23
N SER A 383 17.11 -16.24 -18.86
CA SER A 383 17.35 -15.56 -17.58
C SER A 383 17.16 -16.56 -16.45
N THR A 384 18.24 -16.94 -15.78
CA THR A 384 18.23 -17.82 -14.60
C THR A 384 17.65 -17.15 -13.36
N ALA A 385 17.30 -15.86 -13.43
CA ALA A 385 16.71 -15.13 -12.32
C ALA A 385 15.24 -15.51 -12.13
N PHE A 386 14.90 -15.98 -10.92
CA PHE A 386 13.53 -16.18 -10.46
C PHE A 386 12.69 -14.91 -10.68
N ASN A 387 11.62 -15.01 -11.47
CA ASN A 387 10.64 -13.94 -11.65
C ASN A 387 9.40 -14.24 -10.80
N PRO A 388 9.11 -13.45 -9.74
CA PRO A 388 7.99 -13.72 -8.85
C PRO A 388 6.61 -13.36 -9.43
N TRP A 389 6.56 -12.77 -10.63
CA TRP A 389 5.35 -12.23 -11.22
C TRP A 389 4.79 -13.09 -12.36
N GLY A 390 3.45 -13.21 -12.38
CA GLY A 390 2.69 -13.55 -13.58
C GLY A 390 2.76 -12.45 -14.64
N LEU A 391 2.30 -12.75 -15.85
CA LEU A 391 2.44 -11.83 -16.97
C LEU A 391 1.45 -10.66 -16.84
N CYS A 392 1.97 -9.43 -16.80
CA CYS A 392 1.14 -8.22 -16.79
C CYS A 392 1.79 -7.11 -17.61
N HIS A 393 1.09 -6.65 -18.64
CA HIS A 393 1.61 -5.61 -19.55
C HIS A 393 1.23 -4.18 -19.14
N SER A 394 0.41 -4.01 -18.10
CA SER A 394 -0.09 -2.71 -17.67
C SER A 394 0.56 -2.24 -16.36
N LEU A 395 1.15 -1.04 -16.40
CA LEU A 395 1.63 -0.34 -15.20
C LEU A 395 0.50 0.19 -14.32
N TRP A 396 -0.69 0.32 -14.87
CA TRP A 396 -1.84 0.98 -14.22
C TRP A 396 -2.92 -0.02 -13.84
N HIS A 397 -2.66 -1.32 -14.01
CA HIS A 397 -3.59 -2.35 -13.60
C HIS A 397 -3.81 -2.28 -12.09
N GLN A 398 -5.09 -2.21 -11.70
CA GLN A 398 -5.57 -2.17 -10.32
C GLN A 398 -6.61 -3.27 -10.05
N GLY A 399 -6.90 -4.13 -11.03
CA GLY A 399 -8.05 -5.05 -10.96
C GLY A 399 -9.32 -4.28 -10.61
N SER A 400 -10.02 -4.75 -9.59
CA SER A 400 -11.20 -4.10 -9.02
C SER A 400 -10.87 -3.08 -7.91
N ALA A 401 -9.59 -2.83 -7.61
CA ALA A 401 -9.14 -1.96 -6.52
C ALA A 401 -9.06 -0.48 -6.92
N PHE A 402 -10.19 0.08 -7.35
CA PHE A 402 -10.36 1.48 -7.74
C PHE A 402 -11.54 2.13 -6.99
N TRP A 403 -11.62 3.47 -6.94
CA TRP A 403 -12.72 4.15 -6.25
C TRP A 403 -13.98 4.28 -7.09
N GLY A 404 -13.82 4.64 -8.37
CA GLY A 404 -14.92 4.94 -9.28
C GLY A 404 -15.38 6.40 -9.17
N HIS A 405 -15.98 6.91 -10.26
CA HIS A 405 -16.31 8.33 -10.40
C HIS A 405 -17.20 8.86 -9.27
N GLU A 406 -18.29 8.16 -8.93
CA GLU A 406 -19.25 8.60 -7.91
C GLU A 406 -18.59 8.72 -6.52
N GLN A 407 -17.77 7.74 -6.15
CA GLN A 407 -17.06 7.74 -4.87
C GLN A 407 -15.97 8.82 -4.85
N ILE A 408 -15.23 9.02 -5.94
CA ILE A 408 -14.25 10.11 -6.08
C ILE A 408 -14.92 11.47 -5.86
N VAL A 409 -16.10 11.72 -6.45
CA VAL A 409 -16.83 12.98 -6.25
C VAL A 409 -17.21 13.20 -4.78
N LYS A 410 -17.59 12.15 -4.05
CA LYS A 410 -17.85 12.22 -2.60
C LYS A 410 -16.55 12.49 -1.82
N LEU A 411 -15.49 11.76 -2.12
CA LEU A 411 -14.18 11.90 -1.45
C LEU A 411 -13.56 13.29 -1.66
N LEU A 412 -13.67 13.89 -2.86
CA LEU A 412 -13.17 15.25 -3.12
C LEU A 412 -13.85 16.33 -2.27
N LYS A 413 -15.05 16.05 -1.74
CA LYS A 413 -15.77 16.94 -0.81
C LYS A 413 -15.43 16.64 0.65
N SER A 414 -14.73 15.55 0.94
CA SER A 414 -14.36 15.14 2.29
C SER A 414 -13.22 15.99 2.82
N ARG A 415 -13.39 16.58 4.02
CA ARG A 415 -12.33 17.36 4.70
C ARG A 415 -11.14 16.51 5.19
N TRP A 416 -11.20 15.19 5.01
CA TRP A 416 -10.11 14.25 5.32
C TRP A 416 -9.28 13.88 4.10
N ILE A 417 -9.71 14.28 2.89
CA ILE A 417 -8.99 14.08 1.65
C ILE A 417 -8.50 15.42 1.14
N PHE A 418 -7.22 15.51 0.82
CA PHE A 418 -6.59 16.76 0.40
C PHE A 418 -5.73 16.53 -0.84
N CYS A 419 -5.46 17.61 -1.59
CA CYS A 419 -4.60 17.55 -2.77
C CYS A 419 -3.18 17.18 -2.33
N ALA A 420 -2.68 16.05 -2.81
CA ALA A 420 -1.50 15.38 -2.27
C ALA A 420 -0.23 15.62 -3.09
N SER A 421 -0.30 16.44 -4.15
CA SER A 421 0.87 16.79 -4.94
C SER A 421 0.76 18.13 -5.64
N SER A 422 1.90 18.76 -5.85
CA SER A 422 2.09 19.95 -6.67
C SER A 422 3.43 19.88 -7.41
N VAL A 423 3.63 20.76 -8.39
CA VAL A 423 4.90 20.87 -9.12
C VAL A 423 5.55 22.19 -8.70
N ALA A 424 6.73 22.12 -8.08
CA ALA A 424 7.46 23.32 -7.69
C ALA A 424 7.92 24.09 -8.94
N LYS A 425 7.97 25.42 -8.84
CA LYS A 425 8.61 26.24 -9.89
C LYS A 425 10.12 26.12 -9.71
N GLY A 426 10.89 26.09 -10.81
CA GLY A 426 12.35 25.92 -10.77
C GLY A 426 13.09 26.95 -9.90
N SER A 427 12.49 28.13 -9.65
CA SER A 427 12.98 29.16 -8.72
C SER A 427 13.02 28.70 -7.26
N ASP A 428 12.09 27.84 -6.86
CA ASP A 428 11.87 27.42 -5.47
C ASP A 428 13.02 26.51 -4.99
N TYR A 429 13.71 25.85 -5.93
CA TYR A 429 14.90 25.04 -5.67
C TYR A 429 16.18 25.88 -5.56
N VAL A 430 16.31 26.96 -6.35
CA VAL A 430 17.53 27.79 -6.41
C VAL A 430 17.72 28.64 -5.15
N GLY A 431 16.64 29.06 -4.50
CA GLY A 431 16.68 29.85 -3.26
C GLY A 431 17.33 29.14 -2.06
N MET A 432 17.47 27.81 -2.11
CA MET A 432 17.93 27.00 -0.98
C MET A 432 19.37 26.47 -1.10
N LYS A 433 20.05 26.72 -2.23
CA LYS A 433 21.51 26.49 -2.37
C LYS A 433 22.37 27.43 -1.52
N ARG A 434 21.78 28.32 -0.70
CA ARG A 434 22.50 29.22 0.22
C ARG A 434 21.93 29.16 1.64
N LYS A 435 22.36 28.16 2.42
CA LYS A 435 22.66 28.23 3.87
C LYS A 435 23.23 26.89 4.33
N VAL A 436 24.37 26.51 3.77
CA VAL A 436 25.31 25.66 4.51
C VAL A 436 26.24 26.65 5.19
N THR A 437 25.89 27.05 6.41
CA THR A 437 26.86 27.70 7.31
C THR A 437 27.89 26.64 7.62
N VAL A 438 29.08 26.81 7.05
CA VAL A 438 30.27 26.10 7.48
C VAL A 438 30.62 26.70 8.83
N ASP A 439 30.18 26.05 9.91
CA ASP A 439 30.72 26.35 11.23
C ASP A 439 32.20 25.95 11.19
N ALA A 440 33.06 26.98 11.20
CA ALA A 440 34.49 26.80 11.33
C ALA A 440 34.77 26.14 12.69
N CYS A 441 35.47 25.00 12.67
CA CYS A 441 36.06 24.44 13.88
C CYS A 441 36.95 25.50 14.56
N PRO A 442 36.85 25.70 15.88
CA PRO A 442 37.89 26.40 16.60
C PRO A 442 39.16 25.55 16.61
N THR A 443 40.28 26.20 16.30
CA THR A 443 41.66 25.70 16.40
C THR A 443 42.04 25.31 17.81
#